data_AF-A5XB36-F1
#
_entry.id   AF-A5XB36-F1
#
_cell.length_a   1.000
_cell.length_b   1.000
_cell.length_c   1.000
_cell.angle_alpha   90.00
_cell.angle_beta   90.00
_cell.angle_gamma   90.00
#
_symmetry.space_group_name_H-M   'P 1'
#
loop_
_entity.id
_entity.type
_entity.pdbx_description
1 polymer ?
#
loop_
_entity_poly.entity_id
_entity_poly.type
_entity_poly.pdbx_seq_one_letter_code
_entity_poly.pdbx_strand_id
1 'polypeptide(L)'
;HLRDLMQDDDRVLALATEYDGIILDYSRQRVTKETIDLLLKLADAVGLKDRIHQMVSGDKINTTEGRAVLHTALRARKGEQVMLDGENVVDKVHEVLGRINKFSDQVRKGQFLGATGKRIKNFIAVGIGGSYLGPDFVYEALKTDAEAAAAGPKAGYTLQFLANVDPVDVRRACDGLDPEETMIIIVSKTFTTRETLVNAKTMRSWLWDAMGNDPAVVNQHMIACSTNLEKTKEFGIDTKNVFPFWDWVGGRYSVCSAVGAVPLSLMYGHEVFEKFLRGARSIDKHLVNMPLRRNIPVLMGLLGVWNMSFMGYKSRAMHPYTEALNKFPAHIQQVDMESNGKHVSRHGVDLDFEVGEVDFGEPGTLGQHSFFQLLHMGQVVPCTFIGFVESQTPSCQDGEPVSNHDELMSNFFAQPDALASGKTAEECRAEGRDEALIPHVTFTGNRPSLSLLMPVLNSYTCGQLLSIFEHRTAVQGFIWDINSFDQWGVELGKVLATKVRKQLNQSRYHDKKVEGFNASSRRLVERYIHGSVGCTFDEIMSDE
;
A
#
# COMPACT_ATOMS: atom_id res chain seq x y z
N HIS A 1 -0.35 34.84 -4.78
CA HIS A 1 -1.17 33.68 -5.17
C HIS A 1 -0.30 32.71 -5.99
N LEU A 2 -0.64 31.43 -6.15
CA LEU A 2 0.18 30.51 -6.99
C LEU A 2 0.34 31.02 -8.43
N ARG A 3 -0.72 31.55 -9.05
CA ARG A 3 -0.64 32.25 -10.36
C ARG A 3 0.54 33.24 -10.48
N ASP A 4 0.84 34.02 -9.43
CA ASP A 4 1.93 35.00 -9.45
C ASP A 4 3.28 34.30 -9.27
N LEU A 5 3.32 33.33 -8.35
CA LEU A 5 4.53 32.55 -8.04
C LEU A 5 4.97 31.65 -9.21
N MET A 6 4.05 31.31 -10.12
CA MET A 6 4.32 30.53 -11.32
C MET A 6 4.86 31.37 -12.49
N GLN A 7 4.85 32.71 -12.38
CA GLN A 7 5.49 33.60 -13.38
C GLN A 7 6.99 33.80 -13.12
N ASP A 8 7.51 33.33 -11.98
CA ASP A 8 8.93 33.38 -11.63
C ASP A 8 9.61 32.08 -12.10
N ASP A 9 10.14 32.08 -13.32
CA ASP A 9 10.82 30.92 -13.92
C ASP A 9 11.98 30.42 -13.05
N ASP A 10 12.73 31.33 -12.43
CA ASP A 10 13.83 30.97 -11.53
C ASP A 10 13.33 30.24 -10.29
N ARG A 11 12.14 30.56 -9.79
CA ARG A 11 11.48 29.80 -8.72
C ARG A 11 10.98 28.46 -9.23
N VAL A 12 10.27 28.42 -10.36
CA VAL A 12 9.71 27.19 -10.92
C VAL A 12 10.82 26.15 -11.14
N LEU A 13 11.91 26.54 -11.80
CA LEU A 13 13.06 25.66 -12.04
C LEU A 13 13.77 25.22 -10.76
N ALA A 14 13.82 26.08 -9.74
CA ALA A 14 14.40 25.72 -8.44
C ALA A 14 13.52 24.79 -7.59
N LEU A 15 12.22 24.70 -7.90
CA LEU A 15 11.24 23.85 -7.23
C LEU A 15 10.93 22.59 -8.04
N ALA A 16 11.99 22.01 -8.60
CA ALA A 16 11.99 20.69 -9.20
C ALA A 16 13.25 19.93 -8.77
N THR A 17 13.19 18.60 -8.76
CA THR A 17 14.37 17.74 -8.59
C THR A 17 14.20 16.47 -9.42
N GLU A 18 15.32 15.92 -9.87
CA GLU A 18 15.35 14.69 -10.66
C GLU A 18 16.28 13.66 -10.02
N TYR A 19 15.88 12.40 -10.08
CA TYR A 19 16.72 11.26 -9.70
C TYR A 19 16.28 10.00 -10.44
N ASP A 20 17.22 9.31 -11.10
CA ASP A 20 17.01 7.97 -11.70
C ASP A 20 15.75 7.89 -12.59
N GLY A 21 15.58 8.91 -13.45
CA GLY A 21 14.45 9.05 -14.40
C GLY A 21 13.15 9.61 -13.80
N ILE A 22 13.15 9.93 -12.50
CA ILE A 22 11.98 10.48 -11.79
C ILE A 22 12.13 11.99 -11.69
N ILE A 23 11.14 12.73 -12.20
CA ILE A 23 11.03 14.17 -12.03
C ILE A 23 9.98 14.45 -10.97
N LEU A 24 10.35 15.16 -9.90
CA LEU A 24 9.43 15.74 -8.94
C LEU A 24 9.34 17.25 -9.20
N ASP A 25 8.18 17.72 -9.67
CA ASP A 25 7.82 19.13 -9.72
C ASP A 25 6.95 19.47 -8.50
N TYR A 26 7.42 20.43 -7.70
CA TYR A 26 6.73 20.94 -6.53
C TYR A 26 6.57 22.47 -6.58
N SER A 27 6.67 23.06 -7.77
CA SER A 27 6.53 24.50 -8.02
C SER A 27 5.11 25.01 -7.71
N ARG A 28 4.11 24.14 -7.82
CA ARG A 28 2.70 24.40 -7.52
C ARG A 28 2.36 24.25 -6.04
N GLN A 29 3.35 24.21 -5.16
CA GLN A 29 3.17 24.32 -3.71
C GLN A 29 3.15 25.79 -3.27
N ARG A 30 2.40 26.10 -2.20
CA ARG A 30 2.30 27.44 -1.61
C ARG A 30 3.55 27.80 -0.78
N VAL A 31 4.71 27.77 -1.43
CA VAL A 31 6.04 27.94 -0.83
C VAL A 31 6.92 28.84 -1.71
N THR A 32 7.83 29.59 -1.10
CA THR A 32 8.94 30.27 -1.78
C THR A 32 10.24 29.48 -1.61
N LYS A 33 11.33 29.91 -2.26
CA LYS A 33 12.67 29.34 -2.03
C LYS A 33 13.07 29.41 -0.55
N GLU A 34 12.76 30.53 0.09
CA GLU A 34 12.97 30.75 1.53
C GLU A 34 12.14 29.79 2.39
N THR A 35 10.87 29.55 2.05
CA THR A 35 10.04 28.58 2.78
C THR A 35 10.65 27.18 2.73
N ILE A 36 11.20 26.76 1.57
CA ILE A 36 11.92 25.49 1.46
C ILE A 36 13.17 25.48 2.34
N ASP A 37 13.95 26.57 2.38
CA ASP A 37 15.11 26.66 3.29
C ASP A 37 14.71 26.55 4.76
N LEU A 38 13.58 27.15 5.15
CA LEU A 38 13.05 27.04 6.52
C LEU A 38 12.58 25.61 6.85
N LEU A 39 11.92 24.93 5.91
CA LEU A 39 11.54 23.52 6.08
C LEU A 39 12.76 22.60 6.19
N LEU A 40 13.83 22.88 5.44
CA LEU A 40 15.09 22.16 5.56
C LEU A 40 15.77 22.43 6.91
N LYS A 41 15.72 23.67 7.41
CA LYS A 41 16.20 24.00 8.77
C LYS A 41 15.38 23.29 9.86
N LEU A 42 14.07 23.12 9.65
CA LEU A 42 13.23 22.29 10.54
C LEU A 42 13.71 20.83 10.52
N ALA A 43 13.97 20.27 9.34
CA ALA A 43 14.52 18.92 9.20
C ALA A 43 15.86 18.75 9.93
N ASP A 44 16.74 19.74 9.83
CA ASP A 44 18.03 19.74 10.54
C ASP A 44 17.82 19.85 12.06
N ALA A 45 16.89 20.69 12.51
CA ALA A 45 16.60 20.89 13.94
C ALA A 45 16.06 19.63 14.63
N VAL A 46 15.31 18.78 13.92
CA VAL A 46 14.85 17.48 14.43
C VAL A 46 15.86 16.34 14.25
N GLY A 47 17.03 16.63 13.65
CA GLY A 47 18.05 15.63 13.36
C GLY A 47 17.61 14.60 12.32
N LEU A 48 16.89 15.00 11.26
CA LEU A 48 16.28 14.09 10.29
C LEU A 48 17.29 13.09 9.68
N LYS A 49 18.50 13.55 9.34
CA LYS A 49 19.54 12.67 8.79
C LYS A 49 19.92 11.55 9.77
N ASP A 50 20.08 11.88 11.04
CA ASP A 50 20.40 10.89 12.07
C ASP A 50 19.24 9.89 12.22
N ARG A 51 17.98 10.34 12.14
CA ARG A 51 16.81 9.45 12.15
C ARG A 51 16.77 8.50 10.97
N ILE A 52 17.07 9.00 9.77
CA ILE A 52 17.19 8.17 8.56
C ILE A 52 18.30 7.13 8.74
N HIS A 53 19.47 7.55 9.24
CA HIS A 53 20.58 6.65 9.50
C HIS A 53 20.24 5.58 10.55
N GLN A 54 19.57 5.96 11.64
CA GLN A 54 19.09 5.03 12.68
C GLN A 54 18.12 3.99 12.11
N MET A 55 17.23 4.40 11.19
CA MET A 55 16.31 3.48 10.54
C MET A 55 17.06 2.43 9.71
N VAL A 56 18.02 2.85 8.89
CA VAL A 56 18.72 1.92 7.98
C VAL A 56 19.88 1.15 8.63
N SER A 57 20.36 1.58 9.80
CA SER A 57 21.43 0.91 10.56
C SER A 57 20.94 -0.28 11.38
N GLY A 58 19.62 -0.37 11.64
CA GLY A 58 19.03 -1.39 12.50
C GLY A 58 18.81 -0.96 13.95
N ASP A 59 18.90 0.34 14.24
CA ASP A 59 18.55 0.85 15.57
C ASP A 59 17.07 0.59 15.89
N LYS A 60 16.79 0.35 17.17
CA LYS A 60 15.44 0.01 17.67
C LYS A 60 14.57 1.27 17.79
N ILE A 61 14.29 1.92 16.66
CA ILE A 61 13.55 3.19 16.60
C ILE A 61 12.04 3.05 16.79
N ASN A 62 11.48 1.84 16.66
CA ASN A 62 10.12 1.56 17.09
C ASN A 62 10.14 1.32 18.61
N THR A 63 10.12 2.43 19.37
CA THR A 63 10.39 2.44 20.81
C THR A 63 9.28 1.80 21.63
N THR A 64 8.02 1.87 21.18
CA THR A 64 6.88 1.32 21.92
C THR A 64 6.82 -0.21 21.86
N GLU A 65 7.46 -0.81 20.85
CA GLU A 65 7.58 -2.26 20.71
C GLU A 65 9.02 -2.79 20.92
N GLY A 66 10.00 -1.90 21.10
CA GLY A 66 11.41 -2.27 21.27
C GLY A 66 12.03 -2.92 20.01
N ARG A 67 11.61 -2.50 18.81
CA ARG A 67 11.98 -3.14 17.54
C ARG A 67 12.77 -2.24 16.60
N ALA A 68 13.61 -2.87 15.77
CA ALA A 68 14.19 -2.22 14.60
C ALA A 68 13.15 -2.06 13.48
N VAL A 69 13.47 -1.21 12.50
CA VAL A 69 12.60 -0.94 11.34
C VAL A 69 13.42 -1.05 10.07
N LEU A 70 13.46 -2.25 9.49
CA LEU A 70 14.48 -2.63 8.51
C LEU A 70 13.91 -3.09 7.16
N HIS A 71 12.78 -2.53 6.73
CA HIS A 71 12.19 -2.87 5.43
C HIS A 71 13.15 -2.58 4.24
N THR A 72 14.10 -1.65 4.40
CA THR A 72 15.20 -1.40 3.44
C THR A 72 16.18 -2.58 3.32
N ALA A 73 16.38 -3.37 4.39
CA ALA A 73 17.23 -4.56 4.34
C ALA A 73 16.66 -5.67 3.43
N LEU A 74 15.34 -5.68 3.21
CA LEU A 74 14.66 -6.64 2.33
C LEU A 74 15.09 -6.53 0.86
N ARG A 75 15.58 -5.36 0.46
CA ARG A 75 16.01 -5.05 -0.91
C ARG A 75 17.49 -4.67 -1.01
N ALA A 76 18.24 -4.81 0.10
CA ALA A 76 19.68 -4.64 0.14
C ALA A 76 20.38 -5.61 -0.81
N ARG A 77 21.52 -5.21 -1.38
CA ARG A 77 22.28 -6.09 -2.27
C ARG A 77 22.91 -7.23 -1.46
N LYS A 78 22.98 -8.42 -2.04
CA LYS A 78 23.72 -9.55 -1.45
C LYS A 78 25.15 -9.12 -1.09
N GLY A 79 25.54 -9.36 0.17
CA GLY A 79 26.84 -8.98 0.72
C GLY A 79 26.90 -7.58 1.35
N GLU A 80 25.85 -6.76 1.27
CA GLU A 80 25.73 -5.58 2.12
C GLU A 80 25.53 -6.01 3.59
N GLN A 81 25.96 -5.16 4.54
CA GLN A 81 25.91 -5.46 5.96
C GLN A 81 24.91 -4.54 6.67
N VAL A 82 23.90 -5.15 7.29
CA VAL A 82 22.98 -4.49 8.22
C VAL A 82 22.91 -5.36 9.47
N MET A 83 23.47 -4.86 10.56
CA MET A 83 23.64 -5.63 11.78
C MET A 83 22.46 -5.40 12.72
N LEU A 84 21.80 -6.47 13.16
CA LEU A 84 20.79 -6.43 14.21
C LEU A 84 21.12 -7.51 15.25
N ASP A 85 21.29 -7.09 16.51
CA ASP A 85 21.59 -8.00 17.63
C ASP A 85 22.79 -8.96 17.36
N GLY A 86 23.80 -8.48 16.62
CA GLY A 86 25.03 -9.22 16.30
C GLY A 86 24.96 -10.06 15.02
N GLU A 87 23.83 -10.09 14.32
CA GLU A 87 23.65 -10.85 13.07
C GLU A 87 23.48 -9.93 11.85
N ASN A 88 24.03 -10.34 10.70
CA ASN A 88 23.76 -9.66 9.44
C ASN A 88 22.41 -10.13 8.88
N VAL A 89 21.38 -9.27 8.96
CA VAL A 89 20.02 -9.64 8.53
C VAL A 89 19.91 -9.80 7.01
N VAL A 90 20.80 -9.15 6.24
CA VAL A 90 20.81 -9.23 4.77
C VAL A 90 21.08 -10.67 4.31
N ASP A 91 21.93 -11.42 4.99
CA ASP A 91 22.22 -12.81 4.61
C ASP A 91 20.97 -13.70 4.77
N LYS A 92 20.18 -13.47 5.83
CA LYS A 92 18.90 -14.15 6.07
C LYS A 92 17.84 -13.76 5.04
N VAL A 93 17.82 -12.49 4.63
CA VAL A 93 16.97 -12.01 3.51
C VAL A 93 17.28 -12.78 2.23
N HIS A 94 18.55 -12.84 1.84
CA HIS A 94 18.97 -13.51 0.61
C HIS A 94 18.80 -15.03 0.66
N GLU A 95 18.87 -15.65 1.85
CA GLU A 95 18.51 -17.05 2.06
C GLU A 95 17.04 -17.31 1.70
N VAL A 96 16.12 -16.49 2.24
CA VAL A 96 14.68 -16.61 1.97
C VAL A 96 14.38 -16.31 0.50
N LEU A 97 14.93 -15.23 -0.07
CA LEU A 97 14.75 -14.90 -1.49
C LEU A 97 15.26 -16.03 -2.40
N GLY A 98 16.40 -16.66 -2.07
CA GLY A 98 16.92 -17.82 -2.79
C GLY A 98 15.97 -19.02 -2.74
N ARG A 99 15.36 -19.29 -1.58
CA ARG A 99 14.33 -20.33 -1.44
C ARG A 99 13.08 -20.03 -2.28
N ILE A 100 12.62 -18.79 -2.27
CA ILE A 100 11.46 -18.33 -3.05
C ILE A 100 11.75 -18.45 -4.55
N ASN A 101 12.93 -18.04 -5.00
CA ASN A 101 13.34 -18.19 -6.39
C ASN A 101 13.28 -19.66 -6.83
N LYS A 102 13.95 -20.54 -6.09
CA LYS A 102 13.96 -21.98 -6.39
C LYS A 102 12.55 -22.57 -6.40
N PHE A 103 11.72 -22.24 -5.42
CA PHE A 103 10.36 -22.76 -5.32
C PHE A 103 9.46 -22.26 -6.46
N SER A 104 9.44 -20.95 -6.69
CA SER A 104 8.64 -20.36 -7.77
C SER A 104 9.06 -20.89 -9.15
N ASP A 105 10.35 -21.09 -9.40
CA ASP A 105 10.87 -21.70 -10.63
C ASP A 105 10.41 -23.16 -10.78
N GLN A 106 10.42 -23.97 -9.72
CA GLN A 106 9.93 -25.35 -9.73
C GLN A 106 8.42 -25.43 -10.05
N VAL A 107 7.60 -24.61 -9.41
CA VAL A 107 6.16 -24.51 -9.69
C VAL A 107 5.94 -24.09 -11.12
N ARG A 108 6.62 -23.02 -11.55
CA ARG A 108 6.41 -22.46 -12.88
C ARG A 108 6.88 -23.41 -14.00
N LYS A 109 7.95 -24.16 -13.80
CA LYS A 109 8.41 -25.21 -14.72
C LYS A 109 7.58 -26.50 -14.69
N GLY A 110 6.55 -26.58 -13.83
CA GLY A 110 5.71 -27.78 -13.70
C GLY A 110 6.44 -28.96 -13.05
N GLN A 111 7.53 -28.70 -12.33
CA GLN A 111 8.25 -29.73 -11.56
C GLN A 111 7.60 -29.97 -10.19
N PHE A 112 6.94 -28.95 -9.66
CA PHE A 112 6.06 -29.06 -8.51
C PHE A 112 4.63 -29.22 -9.00
N LEU A 113 4.01 -30.36 -8.67
CA LEU A 113 2.67 -30.74 -9.10
C LEU A 113 1.73 -30.76 -7.88
N GLY A 114 0.44 -30.53 -8.14
CA GLY A 114 -0.61 -30.70 -7.15
C GLY A 114 -0.75 -32.16 -6.70
N ALA A 115 -1.58 -32.40 -5.69
CA ALA A 115 -1.82 -33.72 -5.10
C ALA A 115 -2.33 -34.75 -6.12
N THR A 116 -2.99 -34.30 -7.19
CA THR A 116 -3.49 -35.16 -8.28
C THR A 116 -2.51 -35.29 -9.46
N GLY A 117 -1.33 -34.68 -9.38
CA GLY A 117 -0.34 -34.65 -10.45
C GLY A 117 -0.58 -33.57 -11.51
N LYS A 118 -1.63 -32.75 -11.37
CA LYS A 118 -1.84 -31.59 -12.25
C LYS A 118 -0.84 -30.46 -11.95
N ARG A 119 -0.56 -29.64 -12.96
CA ARG A 119 0.31 -28.46 -12.83
C ARG A 119 -0.42 -27.36 -12.05
N ILE A 120 0.26 -26.76 -11.08
CA ILE A 120 -0.25 -25.57 -10.40
C ILE A 120 -0.06 -24.34 -11.30
N LYS A 121 -1.16 -23.63 -11.56
CA LYS A 121 -1.17 -22.38 -12.34
C LYS A 121 -2.06 -21.29 -11.75
N ASN A 122 -2.87 -21.63 -10.76
CA ASN A 122 -3.72 -20.68 -10.05
C ASN A 122 -3.19 -20.48 -8.62
N PHE A 123 -3.26 -19.26 -8.13
CA PHE A 123 -2.78 -18.88 -6.81
C PHE A 123 -3.87 -18.08 -6.08
N ILE A 124 -4.12 -18.40 -4.82
CA ILE A 124 -4.97 -17.59 -3.94
C ILE A 124 -4.13 -17.14 -2.74
N ALA A 125 -3.83 -15.83 -2.68
CA ALA A 125 -3.14 -15.24 -1.55
C ALA A 125 -4.14 -14.80 -0.47
N VAL A 126 -4.04 -15.41 0.71
CA VAL A 126 -4.94 -15.19 1.85
C VAL A 126 -4.25 -14.31 2.87
N GLY A 127 -4.71 -13.06 3.02
CA GLY A 127 -4.08 -12.08 3.90
C GLY A 127 -4.88 -10.79 3.96
N ILE A 128 -4.76 -10.01 5.04
CA ILE A 128 -5.49 -8.75 5.22
C ILE A 128 -4.53 -7.61 5.59
N GLY A 129 -4.90 -6.37 5.26
CA GLY A 129 -4.07 -5.19 5.51
C GLY A 129 -2.73 -5.30 4.79
N GLY A 130 -1.63 -5.22 5.54
CA GLY A 130 -0.27 -5.20 4.96
C GLY A 130 0.13 -6.52 4.29
N SER A 131 -0.52 -7.63 4.66
CA SER A 131 -0.35 -8.93 4.01
C SER A 131 -0.98 -9.02 2.61
N TYR A 132 -1.73 -8.00 2.19
CA TYR A 132 -2.54 -8.00 0.96
C TYR A 132 -2.34 -6.72 0.14
N LEU A 133 -2.50 -5.54 0.74
CA LEU A 133 -2.60 -4.26 0.02
C LEU A 133 -1.36 -3.96 -0.83
N GLY A 134 -0.16 -4.16 -0.29
CA GLY A 134 1.09 -3.99 -1.04
C GLY A 134 1.23 -4.99 -2.20
N PRO A 135 1.12 -6.30 -1.95
CA PRO A 135 1.10 -7.31 -3.02
C PRO A 135 0.04 -7.08 -4.11
N ASP A 136 -1.19 -6.69 -3.76
CA ASP A 136 -2.29 -6.42 -4.70
C ASP A 136 -2.00 -5.18 -5.56
N PHE A 137 -1.43 -4.14 -4.95
CA PHE A 137 -0.92 -2.99 -5.68
C PHE A 137 0.11 -3.40 -6.74
N VAL A 138 1.15 -4.13 -6.36
CA VAL A 138 2.22 -4.50 -7.31
C VAL A 138 1.69 -5.47 -8.38
N TYR A 139 0.77 -6.35 -8.00
CA TYR A 139 0.09 -7.24 -8.94
C TYR A 139 -0.67 -6.46 -10.02
N GLU A 140 -1.60 -5.59 -9.64
CA GLU A 140 -2.37 -4.82 -10.64
C GLU A 140 -1.46 -3.86 -11.44
N ALA A 141 -0.43 -3.27 -10.80
CA ALA A 141 0.52 -2.38 -11.47
C ALA A 141 1.32 -3.06 -12.60
N LEU A 142 1.64 -4.35 -12.47
CA LEU A 142 2.46 -5.08 -13.43
C LEU A 142 1.66 -6.00 -14.36
N LYS A 143 0.34 -6.12 -14.15
CA LYS A 143 -0.53 -7.02 -14.90
C LYS A 143 -0.49 -6.82 -16.41
N THR A 144 -0.31 -5.57 -16.85
CA THR A 144 -0.23 -5.17 -18.27
C THR A 144 1.16 -4.74 -18.74
N ASP A 145 2.17 -4.70 -17.86
CA ASP A 145 3.57 -4.51 -18.25
C ASP A 145 4.01 -5.64 -19.19
N ALA A 146 4.73 -5.33 -20.27
CA ALA A 146 5.00 -6.31 -21.33
C ALA A 146 5.78 -7.55 -20.83
N GLU A 147 6.80 -7.34 -19.98
CA GLU A 147 7.63 -8.41 -19.43
C GLU A 147 6.83 -9.27 -18.43
N ALA A 148 6.20 -8.63 -17.45
CA ALA A 148 5.40 -9.32 -16.43
C ALA A 148 4.18 -10.02 -17.05
N ALA A 149 3.49 -9.38 -18.00
CA ALA A 149 2.34 -9.96 -18.69
C ALA A 149 2.73 -11.23 -19.46
N ALA A 150 3.89 -11.22 -20.14
CA ALA A 150 4.41 -12.38 -20.85
C ALA A 150 4.76 -13.53 -19.90
N ALA A 151 5.34 -13.22 -18.74
CA ALA A 151 5.71 -14.21 -17.74
C ALA A 151 4.52 -14.72 -16.89
N GLY A 152 3.43 -13.96 -16.79
CA GLY A 152 2.28 -14.24 -15.93
C GLY A 152 1.00 -14.58 -16.71
N PRO A 153 0.05 -13.65 -16.88
CA PRO A 153 -1.26 -13.94 -17.46
C PRO A 153 -1.18 -14.58 -18.86
N LYS A 154 -0.27 -14.11 -19.74
CA LYS A 154 -0.11 -14.68 -21.10
C LYS A 154 0.52 -16.08 -21.07
N ALA A 155 1.18 -16.46 -19.98
CA ALA A 155 1.69 -17.81 -19.74
C ALA A 155 0.66 -18.73 -19.03
N GLY A 156 -0.56 -18.24 -18.78
CA GLY A 156 -1.67 -19.00 -18.20
C GLY A 156 -1.67 -19.07 -16.68
N TYR A 157 -0.99 -18.13 -16.00
CA TYR A 157 -1.05 -18.00 -14.55
C TYR A 157 -2.16 -17.04 -14.10
N THR A 158 -2.76 -17.35 -12.95
CA THR A 158 -3.77 -16.50 -12.30
C THR A 158 -3.43 -16.33 -10.83
N LEU A 159 -3.53 -15.11 -10.32
CA LEU A 159 -3.43 -14.80 -8.89
C LEU A 159 -4.70 -14.07 -8.45
N GLN A 160 -5.31 -14.56 -7.37
CA GLN A 160 -6.43 -13.94 -6.68
C GLN A 160 -6.02 -13.61 -5.24
N PHE A 161 -6.63 -12.56 -4.68
CA PHE A 161 -6.45 -12.20 -3.28
C PHE A 161 -7.73 -12.42 -2.51
N LEU A 162 -7.61 -13.07 -1.35
CA LEU A 162 -8.69 -13.32 -0.40
C LEU A 162 -8.37 -12.60 0.91
N ALA A 163 -9.01 -11.46 1.14
CA ALA A 163 -8.68 -10.57 2.25
C ALA A 163 -9.78 -10.48 3.29
N ASN A 164 -11.02 -10.28 2.86
CA ASN A 164 -12.14 -10.09 3.76
C ASN A 164 -12.60 -11.43 4.35
N VAL A 165 -13.05 -11.42 5.60
CA VAL A 165 -13.67 -12.59 6.24
C VAL A 165 -15.11 -12.82 5.76
N ASP A 166 -15.68 -11.85 5.04
CA ASP A 166 -16.95 -12.00 4.34
C ASP A 166 -16.89 -13.18 3.34
N PRO A 167 -17.78 -14.20 3.47
CA PRO A 167 -17.77 -15.35 2.56
C PRO A 167 -18.05 -15.00 1.09
N VAL A 168 -18.52 -13.78 0.77
CA VAL A 168 -18.57 -13.29 -0.61
C VAL A 168 -17.17 -13.19 -1.22
N ASP A 169 -16.17 -12.79 -0.44
CA ASP A 169 -14.78 -12.67 -0.92
C ASP A 169 -14.18 -14.05 -1.21
N VAL A 170 -14.50 -15.04 -0.38
CA VAL A 170 -14.18 -16.46 -0.64
C VAL A 170 -14.78 -16.90 -1.98
N ARG A 171 -16.07 -16.62 -2.20
CA ARG A 171 -16.74 -16.99 -3.45
C ARG A 171 -16.07 -16.34 -4.67
N ARG A 172 -15.70 -15.05 -4.57
CA ARG A 172 -15.01 -14.33 -5.65
C ARG A 172 -13.61 -14.90 -5.92
N ALA A 173 -12.84 -15.16 -4.87
CA ALA A 173 -11.48 -15.67 -5.00
C ALA A 173 -11.42 -17.08 -5.62
N CYS A 174 -12.42 -17.92 -5.37
CA CYS A 174 -12.51 -19.28 -5.90
C CYS A 174 -13.22 -19.38 -7.27
N ASP A 175 -13.87 -18.32 -7.74
CA ASP A 175 -14.73 -18.39 -8.94
C ASP A 175 -13.91 -18.76 -10.18
N GLY A 176 -14.34 -19.80 -10.89
CA GLY A 176 -13.67 -20.30 -12.10
C GLY A 176 -12.33 -21.01 -11.91
N LEU A 177 -11.87 -21.24 -10.67
CA LEU A 177 -10.59 -21.94 -10.40
C LEU A 177 -10.79 -23.44 -10.14
N ASP A 178 -9.95 -24.29 -10.75
CA ASP A 178 -9.85 -25.73 -10.43
C ASP A 178 -9.01 -25.92 -9.14
N PRO A 179 -9.57 -26.46 -8.04
CA PRO A 179 -8.82 -26.74 -6.82
C PRO A 179 -7.57 -27.59 -7.04
N GLU A 180 -7.59 -28.52 -7.99
CA GLU A 180 -6.45 -29.40 -8.29
C GLU A 180 -5.28 -28.68 -9.00
N GLU A 181 -5.52 -27.48 -9.54
CA GLU A 181 -4.51 -26.64 -10.19
C GLU A 181 -4.17 -25.39 -9.37
N THR A 182 -4.70 -25.29 -8.13
CA THR A 182 -4.66 -24.07 -7.30
C THR A 182 -3.81 -24.23 -6.06
N MET A 183 -2.92 -23.27 -5.80
CA MET A 183 -2.14 -23.17 -4.57
C MET A 183 -2.61 -21.99 -3.70
N ILE A 184 -2.80 -22.27 -2.42
CA ILE A 184 -3.20 -21.32 -1.39
C ILE A 184 -1.96 -20.81 -0.66
N ILE A 185 -1.81 -19.50 -0.60
CA ILE A 185 -0.67 -18.81 0.01
C ILE A 185 -1.18 -18.07 1.25
N ILE A 186 -0.92 -18.60 2.44
CA ILE A 186 -1.39 -17.98 3.69
C ILE A 186 -0.37 -16.96 4.16
N VAL A 187 -0.76 -15.68 4.24
CA VAL A 187 0.12 -14.57 4.58
C VAL A 187 -0.32 -13.90 5.88
N SER A 188 0.35 -14.24 6.99
CA SER A 188 0.07 -13.65 8.30
C SER A 188 1.33 -13.63 9.17
N LYS A 189 1.73 -12.43 9.61
CA LYS A 189 2.89 -12.23 10.48
C LYS A 189 2.82 -13.09 11.73
N THR A 190 1.74 -12.97 12.49
CA THR A 190 1.55 -13.68 13.75
C THR A 190 0.97 -15.08 13.58
N PHE A 191 0.38 -15.36 12.41
CA PHE A 191 -0.46 -16.53 12.16
C PHE A 191 -1.63 -16.66 13.15
N THR A 192 -2.10 -15.52 13.67
CA THR A 192 -3.24 -15.44 14.61
C THR A 192 -4.37 -14.54 14.14
N THR A 193 -4.16 -13.77 13.07
CA THR A 193 -5.19 -12.88 12.51
C THR A 193 -6.45 -13.67 12.21
N ARG A 194 -7.56 -13.30 12.84
CA ARG A 194 -8.76 -14.16 12.85
C ARG A 194 -9.34 -14.33 11.45
N GLU A 195 -9.46 -13.24 10.72
CA GLU A 195 -9.97 -13.17 9.35
C GLU A 195 -9.16 -14.12 8.45
N THR A 196 -7.83 -13.98 8.47
CA THR A 196 -6.91 -14.83 7.70
C THR A 196 -7.00 -16.30 8.11
N LEU A 197 -7.08 -16.62 9.41
CA LEU A 197 -7.17 -18.01 9.89
C LEU A 197 -8.50 -18.67 9.53
N VAL A 198 -9.61 -17.93 9.60
CA VAL A 198 -10.92 -18.43 9.16
C VAL A 198 -10.87 -18.73 7.66
N ASN A 199 -10.39 -17.77 6.86
CA ASN A 199 -10.25 -17.96 5.43
C ASN A 199 -9.29 -19.10 5.07
N ALA A 200 -8.17 -19.25 5.77
CA ALA A 200 -7.24 -20.36 5.57
C ALA A 200 -7.92 -21.72 5.82
N LYS A 201 -8.72 -21.84 6.90
CA LYS A 201 -9.51 -23.05 7.16
C LYS A 201 -10.55 -23.28 6.08
N THR A 202 -11.24 -22.24 5.62
CA THR A 202 -12.20 -22.33 4.52
C THR A 202 -11.55 -22.79 3.21
N MET A 203 -10.36 -22.27 2.89
CA MET A 203 -9.60 -22.70 1.70
C MET A 203 -9.12 -24.14 1.80
N ARG A 204 -8.73 -24.59 3.00
CA ARG A 204 -8.40 -26.00 3.24
C ARG A 204 -9.63 -26.89 3.02
N SER A 205 -10.80 -26.51 3.54
CA SER A 205 -12.04 -27.23 3.27
C SER A 205 -12.36 -27.25 1.78
N TRP A 206 -12.22 -26.12 1.07
CA TRP A 206 -12.45 -26.04 -0.37
C TRP A 206 -11.56 -27.01 -1.18
N LEU A 207 -10.28 -27.15 -0.80
CA LEU A 207 -9.39 -28.15 -1.40
C LEU A 207 -9.81 -29.58 -1.06
N TRP A 208 -10.17 -29.85 0.19
CA TRP A 208 -10.58 -31.18 0.66
C TRP A 208 -11.91 -31.64 0.11
N ASP A 209 -12.86 -30.73 -0.10
CA ASP A 209 -14.16 -31.04 -0.72
C ASP A 209 -13.97 -31.52 -2.17
N ALA A 210 -12.91 -31.08 -2.85
CA ALA A 210 -12.60 -31.46 -4.22
C ALA A 210 -11.69 -32.71 -4.31
N MET A 211 -10.72 -32.87 -3.41
CA MET A 211 -9.65 -33.88 -3.53
C MET A 211 -9.61 -34.92 -2.39
N GLY A 212 -10.51 -34.81 -1.40
CA GLY A 212 -10.45 -35.61 -0.17
C GLY A 212 -9.54 -35.00 0.91
N ASN A 213 -9.68 -35.49 2.14
CA ASN A 213 -9.03 -34.92 3.33
C ASN A 213 -7.63 -35.47 3.65
N ASP A 214 -6.90 -35.95 2.64
CA ASP A 214 -5.53 -36.45 2.81
C ASP A 214 -4.59 -35.28 3.20
N PRO A 215 -3.74 -35.41 4.23
CA PRO A 215 -2.69 -34.44 4.54
C PRO A 215 -1.78 -34.07 3.34
N ALA A 216 -1.62 -34.97 2.36
CA ALA A 216 -0.91 -34.70 1.12
C ALA A 216 -1.50 -33.53 0.33
N VAL A 217 -2.83 -33.31 0.38
CA VAL A 217 -3.50 -32.16 -0.27
C VAL A 217 -2.98 -30.85 0.32
N VAL A 218 -2.95 -30.73 1.66
CA VAL A 218 -2.42 -29.54 2.33
C VAL A 218 -0.95 -29.33 1.99
N ASN A 219 -0.16 -30.40 2.00
CA ASN A 219 1.27 -30.32 1.72
C ASN A 219 1.62 -29.91 0.28
N GLN A 220 0.74 -30.16 -0.69
CA GLN A 220 0.97 -29.78 -2.09
C GLN A 220 0.26 -28.47 -2.48
N HIS A 221 -0.82 -28.10 -1.80
CA HIS A 221 -1.64 -26.95 -2.20
C HIS A 221 -1.62 -25.80 -1.19
N MET A 222 -0.94 -25.90 -0.06
CA MET A 222 -0.89 -24.83 0.93
C MET A 222 0.55 -24.50 1.35
N ILE A 223 0.88 -23.22 1.26
CA ILE A 223 2.14 -22.64 1.72
C ILE A 223 1.87 -21.45 2.66
N ALA A 224 2.86 -21.06 3.45
CA ALA A 224 2.71 -19.93 4.39
C ALA A 224 3.86 -18.94 4.34
N CYS A 225 3.54 -17.67 4.53
CA CYS A 225 4.47 -16.59 4.82
C CYS A 225 4.19 -16.09 6.25
N SER A 226 5.08 -16.39 7.19
CA SER A 226 4.86 -16.07 8.61
C SER A 226 6.16 -15.96 9.40
N THR A 227 6.11 -15.24 10.53
CA THR A 227 7.16 -15.28 11.56
C THR A 227 6.96 -16.43 12.55
N ASN A 228 5.76 -17.03 12.59
CA ASN A 228 5.36 -18.00 13.61
C ASN A 228 5.34 -19.44 13.07
N LEU A 229 6.51 -20.09 13.10
CA LEU A 229 6.68 -21.44 12.56
C LEU A 229 5.85 -22.49 13.30
N GLU A 230 5.71 -22.36 14.63
CA GLU A 230 4.92 -23.31 15.44
C GLU A 230 3.45 -23.31 15.01
N LYS A 231 2.83 -22.13 14.86
CA LYS A 231 1.42 -22.06 14.43
C LYS A 231 1.19 -22.50 12.99
N THR A 232 2.17 -22.29 12.11
CA THR A 232 2.08 -22.86 10.74
C THR A 232 2.11 -24.38 10.75
N LYS A 233 2.92 -24.97 11.63
CA LYS A 233 3.03 -26.42 11.81
C LYS A 233 1.77 -27.00 12.46
N GLU A 234 1.21 -26.34 13.49
CA GLU A 234 -0.07 -26.69 14.10
C GLU A 234 -1.23 -26.70 13.08
N PHE A 235 -1.20 -25.79 12.11
CA PHE A 235 -2.18 -25.76 11.02
C PHE A 235 -2.03 -26.95 10.05
N GLY A 236 -0.86 -27.58 10.01
CA GLY A 236 -0.54 -28.72 9.15
C GLY A 236 0.31 -28.39 7.93
N ILE A 237 0.96 -27.21 7.88
CA ILE A 237 1.84 -26.83 6.77
C ILE A 237 3.25 -27.36 7.04
N ASP A 238 3.79 -28.11 6.09
CA ASP A 238 5.18 -28.56 6.14
C ASP A 238 6.13 -27.35 6.24
N THR A 239 7.07 -27.41 7.18
CA THR A 239 8.09 -26.35 7.39
C THR A 239 8.86 -25.96 6.12
N LYS A 240 9.02 -26.88 5.15
CA LYS A 240 9.66 -26.56 3.86
C LYS A 240 8.84 -25.58 3.01
N ASN A 241 7.51 -25.58 3.20
CA ASN A 241 6.52 -24.73 2.55
C ASN A 241 6.26 -23.43 3.34
N VAL A 242 7.06 -23.15 4.37
CA VAL A 242 6.99 -21.89 5.12
C VAL A 242 8.14 -20.98 4.71
N PHE A 243 7.80 -19.80 4.22
CA PHE A 243 8.72 -18.74 3.83
C PHE A 243 8.73 -17.66 4.92
N PRO A 244 9.73 -17.65 5.81
CA PRO A 244 9.71 -16.75 6.95
C PRO A 244 10.02 -15.31 6.55
N PHE A 245 9.59 -14.40 7.40
CA PHE A 245 10.07 -13.02 7.45
C PHE A 245 10.24 -12.63 8.93
N TRP A 246 10.53 -11.35 9.21
CA TRP A 246 10.98 -10.92 10.53
C TRP A 246 10.06 -9.90 11.22
N ASP A 247 10.24 -9.74 12.52
CA ASP A 247 9.46 -8.83 13.36
C ASP A 247 9.75 -7.35 13.08
N TRP A 248 10.95 -7.00 12.64
CA TRP A 248 11.35 -5.66 12.18
C TRP A 248 10.74 -5.27 10.82
N VAL A 249 9.99 -6.18 10.18
CA VAL A 249 9.17 -5.88 9.00
C VAL A 249 7.75 -5.50 9.47
N GLY A 250 7.43 -4.21 9.40
CA GLY A 250 6.07 -3.71 9.63
C GLY A 250 5.12 -4.22 8.54
N GLY A 251 3.87 -4.52 8.88
CA GLY A 251 2.90 -5.10 7.92
C GLY A 251 2.73 -4.25 6.67
N ARG A 252 2.51 -2.94 6.83
CA ARG A 252 2.39 -1.97 5.73
C ARG A 252 3.69 -1.69 4.96
N TYR A 253 4.83 -2.21 5.42
CA TYR A 253 6.16 -2.11 4.80
C TYR A 253 6.70 -3.49 4.36
N SER A 254 5.81 -4.49 4.15
CA SER A 254 6.21 -5.90 4.03
C SER A 254 6.28 -6.44 2.61
N VAL A 255 5.84 -5.71 1.59
CA VAL A 255 5.73 -6.23 0.21
C VAL A 255 7.08 -6.68 -0.37
N CYS A 256 8.20 -6.07 0.04
CA CYS A 256 9.55 -6.52 -0.36
C CYS A 256 10.02 -7.80 0.35
N SER A 257 9.29 -8.32 1.34
CA SER A 257 9.59 -9.58 2.05
C SER A 257 8.90 -10.78 1.38
N ALA A 258 8.93 -11.96 2.03
CA ALA A 258 8.15 -13.14 1.62
C ALA A 258 6.67 -12.83 1.33
N VAL A 259 6.08 -11.84 2.02
CA VAL A 259 4.69 -11.38 1.83
C VAL A 259 4.37 -11.05 0.37
N GLY A 260 5.21 -10.26 -0.31
CA GLY A 260 5.03 -10.00 -1.74
C GLY A 260 5.86 -10.93 -2.62
N ALA A 261 7.07 -11.30 -2.17
CA ALA A 261 8.00 -12.09 -2.96
C ALA A 261 7.42 -13.45 -3.38
N VAL A 262 6.70 -14.14 -2.50
CA VAL A 262 6.09 -15.44 -2.81
C VAL A 262 5.00 -15.33 -3.88
N PRO A 263 3.88 -14.60 -3.66
CA PRO A 263 2.82 -14.52 -4.66
C PRO A 263 3.28 -13.88 -5.98
N LEU A 264 4.11 -12.83 -5.93
CA LEU A 264 4.56 -12.12 -7.13
C LEU A 264 5.60 -12.93 -7.93
N SER A 265 6.50 -13.68 -7.27
CA SER A 265 7.43 -14.56 -8.00
C SER A 265 6.72 -15.77 -8.61
N LEU A 266 5.66 -16.29 -7.96
CA LEU A 266 4.82 -17.33 -8.55
C LEU A 266 4.07 -16.81 -9.79
N MET A 267 3.48 -15.62 -9.68
CA MET A 267 2.72 -14.99 -10.75
C MET A 267 3.59 -14.56 -11.93
N TYR A 268 4.66 -13.79 -11.70
CA TYR A 268 5.45 -13.14 -12.75
C TYR A 268 6.87 -13.69 -12.90
N GLY A 269 7.29 -14.61 -12.04
CA GLY A 269 8.68 -15.08 -11.98
C GLY A 269 9.56 -14.20 -11.09
N HIS A 270 10.62 -14.81 -10.56
CA HIS A 270 11.50 -14.15 -9.60
C HIS A 270 12.30 -12.98 -10.19
N GLU A 271 12.64 -13.01 -11.48
CA GLU A 271 13.40 -11.93 -12.12
C GLU A 271 12.62 -10.60 -12.13
N VAL A 272 11.31 -10.67 -12.40
CA VAL A 272 10.39 -9.52 -12.35
C VAL A 272 10.38 -8.93 -10.93
N PHE A 273 10.27 -9.78 -9.91
CA PHE A 273 10.30 -9.36 -8.52
C PHE A 273 11.65 -8.77 -8.09
N GLU A 274 12.77 -9.36 -8.52
CA GLU A 274 14.11 -8.82 -8.24
C GLU A 274 14.31 -7.44 -8.90
N LYS A 275 13.79 -7.21 -10.11
CA LYS A 275 13.79 -5.88 -10.75
C LYS A 275 13.01 -4.86 -9.91
N PHE A 276 11.90 -5.27 -9.31
CA PHE A 276 11.15 -4.44 -8.37
C PHE A 276 11.95 -4.11 -7.11
N LEU A 277 12.61 -5.08 -6.47
CA LEU A 277 13.49 -4.83 -5.33
C LEU A 277 14.63 -3.86 -5.68
N ARG A 278 15.21 -4.00 -6.88
CA ARG A 278 16.28 -3.10 -7.36
C ARG A 278 15.81 -1.65 -7.46
N GLY A 279 14.60 -1.41 -7.95
CA GLY A 279 14.02 -0.08 -8.06
C GLY A 279 13.80 0.56 -6.70
N ALA A 280 13.22 -0.20 -5.77
CA ALA A 280 13.04 0.25 -4.40
C ALA A 280 14.38 0.53 -3.69
N ARG A 281 15.40 -0.30 -3.89
CA ARG A 281 16.76 -0.04 -3.41
C ARG A 281 17.37 1.24 -4.00
N SER A 282 17.03 1.61 -5.24
CA SER A 282 17.53 2.87 -5.83
C SER A 282 17.10 4.06 -4.99
N ILE A 283 15.86 4.07 -4.51
CA ILE A 283 15.33 5.13 -3.67
C ILE A 283 15.81 5.03 -2.22
N ASP A 284 16.09 3.84 -1.68
CA ASP A 284 16.79 3.71 -0.39
C ASP A 284 18.16 4.41 -0.43
N LYS A 285 18.92 4.18 -1.52
CA LYS A 285 20.22 4.81 -1.71
C LYS A 285 20.09 6.32 -1.90
N HIS A 286 19.05 6.77 -2.60
CA HIS A 286 18.70 8.19 -2.72
C HIS A 286 18.46 8.82 -1.36
N LEU A 287 17.59 8.19 -0.54
CA LEU A 287 17.21 8.69 0.79
C LEU A 287 18.44 8.92 1.67
N VAL A 288 19.35 7.94 1.72
CA VAL A 288 20.51 7.97 2.62
C VAL A 288 21.60 8.92 2.14
N ASN A 289 21.87 8.97 0.83
CA ASN A 289 23.09 9.62 0.31
C ASN A 289 22.86 11.03 -0.24
N MET A 290 21.65 11.38 -0.66
CA MET A 290 21.42 12.67 -1.32
C MET A 290 21.22 13.82 -0.32
N PRO A 291 21.75 15.03 -0.61
CA PRO A 291 21.44 16.22 0.17
C PRO A 291 19.93 16.44 0.29
N LEU A 292 19.44 16.83 1.47
CA LEU A 292 18.00 16.95 1.76
C LEU A 292 17.25 17.82 0.72
N ARG A 293 17.88 18.90 0.23
CA ARG A 293 17.33 19.80 -0.82
C ARG A 293 17.10 19.13 -2.19
N ARG A 294 17.70 17.97 -2.46
CA ARG A 294 17.55 17.18 -3.69
C ARG A 294 16.95 15.79 -3.44
N ASN A 295 16.50 15.54 -2.22
CA ASN A 295 16.06 14.22 -1.78
C ASN A 295 14.53 14.14 -1.91
N ILE A 296 14.06 13.32 -2.85
CA ILE A 296 12.65 13.26 -3.28
C ILE A 296 11.71 12.91 -2.11
N PRO A 297 11.92 11.80 -1.38
CA PRO A 297 11.10 11.48 -0.22
C PRO A 297 11.10 12.57 0.85
N VAL A 298 12.26 13.20 1.11
CA VAL A 298 12.38 14.26 2.11
C VAL A 298 11.58 15.49 1.72
N LEU A 299 11.72 15.97 0.48
CA LEU A 299 10.95 17.11 -0.02
C LEU A 299 9.44 16.84 0.03
N MET A 300 9.02 15.65 -0.43
CA MET A 300 7.60 15.27 -0.36
C MET A 300 7.08 15.17 1.09
N GLY A 301 7.90 14.68 2.02
CA GLY A 301 7.55 14.60 3.44
C GLY A 301 7.41 15.97 4.08
N LEU A 302 8.38 16.87 3.85
CA LEU A 302 8.36 18.24 4.35
C LEU A 302 7.19 19.05 3.79
N LEU A 303 6.85 18.85 2.51
CA LEU A 303 5.70 19.51 1.89
C LEU A 303 4.37 18.95 2.42
N GLY A 304 4.31 17.68 2.80
CA GLY A 304 3.19 17.10 3.55
C GLY A 304 3.02 17.79 4.90
N VAL A 305 4.10 17.89 5.69
CA VAL A 305 4.10 18.63 6.97
C VAL A 305 3.69 20.10 6.78
N TRP A 306 4.21 20.78 5.76
CA TRP A 306 3.83 22.15 5.43
C TRP A 306 2.32 22.28 5.21
N ASN A 307 1.76 21.43 4.35
CA ASN A 307 0.35 21.47 4.03
C ASN A 307 -0.54 21.12 5.22
N MET A 308 -0.18 20.10 6.00
CA MET A 308 -0.95 19.67 7.17
C MET A 308 -0.83 20.66 8.34
N SER A 309 0.39 20.90 8.81
CA SER A 309 0.65 21.59 10.09
C SER A 309 0.64 23.12 9.96
N PHE A 310 0.98 23.68 8.80
CA PHE A 310 1.04 25.14 8.62
C PHE A 310 -0.11 25.68 7.79
N MET A 311 -0.53 24.96 6.73
CA MET A 311 -1.66 25.37 5.90
C MET A 311 -3.02 24.84 6.39
N GLY A 312 -3.02 23.86 7.32
CA GLY A 312 -4.24 23.29 7.89
C GLY A 312 -5.01 22.34 6.94
N TYR A 313 -4.36 21.82 5.90
CA TYR A 313 -4.97 20.92 4.94
C TYR A 313 -4.91 19.47 5.45
N LYS A 314 -6.05 18.98 5.96
CA LYS A 314 -6.15 17.68 6.66
C LYS A 314 -6.28 16.46 5.75
N SER A 315 -6.32 16.66 4.44
CA SER A 315 -6.52 15.60 3.48
C SER A 315 -5.58 15.75 2.31
N ARG A 316 -5.21 14.62 1.69
CA ARG A 316 -4.40 14.57 0.48
C ARG A 316 -5.07 13.65 -0.54
N ALA A 317 -5.13 14.11 -1.78
CA ALA A 317 -5.66 13.34 -2.89
C ALA A 317 -4.51 12.83 -3.77
N MET A 318 -4.52 11.55 -4.13
CA MET A 318 -3.54 10.93 -5.03
C MET A 318 -4.19 10.56 -6.36
N HIS A 319 -3.58 11.00 -7.47
CA HIS A 319 -4.07 10.80 -8.82
C HIS A 319 -3.00 10.19 -9.70
N PRO A 320 -2.88 8.85 -9.73
CA PRO A 320 -2.09 8.20 -10.75
C PRO A 320 -2.79 8.30 -12.11
N TYR A 321 -2.16 8.94 -13.09
CA TYR A 321 -2.61 9.00 -14.48
C TYR A 321 -2.16 7.73 -15.21
N THR A 322 -2.63 6.60 -14.69
CA THR A 322 -2.56 5.27 -15.28
C THR A 322 -3.52 4.36 -14.52
N GLU A 323 -4.32 3.58 -15.24
CA GLU A 323 -5.28 2.65 -14.63
C GLU A 323 -4.57 1.49 -13.91
N ALA A 324 -3.34 1.14 -14.33
CA ALA A 324 -2.54 0.09 -13.70
C ALA A 324 -2.28 0.35 -12.21
N LEU A 325 -2.34 1.61 -11.76
CA LEU A 325 -2.16 1.99 -10.35
C LEU A 325 -3.48 2.14 -9.57
N ASN A 326 -4.59 1.55 -10.02
CA ASN A 326 -5.89 1.67 -9.32
C ASN A 326 -5.89 1.14 -7.87
N LYS A 327 -4.97 0.22 -7.52
CA LYS A 327 -4.77 -0.25 -6.14
C LYS A 327 -3.73 0.54 -5.34
N PHE A 328 -2.98 1.43 -5.99
CA PHE A 328 -1.93 2.19 -5.32
C PHE A 328 -2.46 3.13 -4.23
N PRO A 329 -3.54 3.93 -4.44
CA PRO A 329 -4.09 4.77 -3.37
C PRO A 329 -4.50 3.97 -2.13
N ALA A 330 -5.11 2.79 -2.30
CA ALA A 330 -5.51 1.92 -1.19
C ALA A 330 -4.32 1.38 -0.40
N HIS A 331 -3.20 1.06 -1.07
CA HIS A 331 -1.97 0.70 -0.39
C HIS A 331 -1.41 1.87 0.42
N ILE A 332 -1.31 3.06 -0.18
CA ILE A 332 -0.76 4.24 0.49
C ILE A 332 -1.62 4.72 1.65
N GLN A 333 -2.95 4.58 1.57
CA GLN A 333 -3.85 4.82 2.70
C GLN A 333 -3.37 4.07 3.96
N GLN A 334 -3.06 2.78 3.83
CA GLN A 334 -2.54 2.03 4.96
C GLN A 334 -1.14 2.49 5.36
N VAL A 335 -0.23 2.66 4.39
CA VAL A 335 1.15 3.08 4.67
C VAL A 335 1.16 4.37 5.48
N ASP A 336 0.43 5.39 5.06
CA ASP A 336 0.49 6.71 5.67
C ASP A 336 -0.43 6.83 6.89
N MET A 337 -1.73 6.50 6.76
CA MET A 337 -2.70 6.74 7.83
C MET A 337 -2.45 5.85 9.05
N GLU A 338 -2.05 4.58 8.86
CA GLU A 338 -1.73 3.68 9.97
C GLU A 338 -0.36 4.00 10.60
N SER A 339 0.57 4.59 9.83
CA SER A 339 1.85 5.06 10.36
C SER A 339 1.70 6.34 11.17
N ASN A 340 1.07 7.35 10.58
CA ASN A 340 1.15 8.74 11.03
C ASN A 340 -0.14 9.26 11.68
N GLY A 341 -1.24 8.51 11.64
CA GLY A 341 -2.48 8.81 12.37
C GLY A 341 -2.33 8.58 13.88
N LYS A 342 -1.55 9.45 14.53
CA LYS A 342 -1.16 9.35 15.94
C LYS A 342 -1.60 10.59 16.72
N HIS A 343 -1.64 10.48 18.05
CA HIS A 343 -1.94 11.62 18.95
C HIS A 343 -0.89 11.79 20.04
N VAL A 344 0.12 10.92 20.09
CA VAL A 344 1.17 10.90 21.11
C VAL A 344 2.52 10.90 20.40
N SER A 345 3.44 11.72 20.87
CA SER A 345 4.85 11.71 20.46
C SER A 345 5.55 10.40 20.82
N ARG A 346 6.75 10.17 20.27
CA ARG A 346 7.60 9.03 20.62
C ARG A 346 8.00 9.00 22.11
N HIS A 347 7.86 10.14 22.80
CA HIS A 347 8.16 10.29 24.22
C HIS A 347 6.96 10.01 25.14
N GLY A 348 5.80 9.64 24.59
CA GLY A 348 4.60 9.38 25.41
C GLY A 348 3.86 10.66 25.84
N VAL A 349 4.11 11.78 25.16
CA VAL A 349 3.45 13.07 25.42
C VAL A 349 2.39 13.32 24.36
N ASP A 350 1.17 13.68 24.78
CA ASP A 350 0.09 14.09 23.88
C ASP A 350 0.50 15.28 23.02
N LEU A 351 0.18 15.22 21.73
CA LEU A 351 0.44 16.31 20.78
C LEU A 351 -0.64 17.38 20.92
N ASP A 352 -0.24 18.65 20.87
CA ASP A 352 -1.14 19.82 20.82
C ASP A 352 -1.52 20.24 19.39
N PHE A 353 -1.07 19.47 18.39
CA PHE A 353 -1.38 19.63 16.98
C PHE A 353 -1.80 18.29 16.34
N GLU A 354 -2.51 18.38 15.21
CA GLU A 354 -2.91 17.21 14.43
C GLU A 354 -1.76 16.71 13.53
N VAL A 355 -1.68 15.40 13.36
CA VAL A 355 -0.72 14.71 12.48
C VAL A 355 -1.41 13.63 11.67
N GLY A 356 -0.81 13.25 10.55
CA GLY A 356 -1.36 12.26 9.61
C GLY A 356 -2.50 12.83 8.76
N GLU A 357 -2.32 12.82 7.45
CA GLU A 357 -3.38 13.24 6.52
C GLU A 357 -4.43 12.14 6.31
N VAL A 358 -5.66 12.54 5.99
CA VAL A 358 -6.64 11.61 5.39
C VAL A 358 -6.30 11.45 3.91
N ASP A 359 -5.80 10.26 3.55
CA ASP A 359 -5.45 9.92 2.19
C ASP A 359 -6.63 9.31 1.42
N PHE A 360 -6.85 9.80 0.20
CA PHE A 360 -7.77 9.18 -0.75
C PHE A 360 -7.28 9.40 -2.18
N GLY A 361 -7.88 8.72 -3.15
CA GLY A 361 -7.48 8.86 -4.52
C GLY A 361 -8.14 7.85 -5.44
N GLU A 362 -8.17 8.20 -6.72
CA GLU A 362 -8.58 7.35 -7.84
C GLU A 362 -7.68 7.70 -9.03
N PRO A 363 -7.46 6.76 -9.96
CA PRO A 363 -6.74 7.06 -11.19
C PRO A 363 -7.32 8.24 -11.97
N GLY A 364 -6.44 9.00 -12.61
CA GLY A 364 -6.82 9.92 -13.67
C GLY A 364 -7.19 9.13 -14.93
N THR A 365 -8.25 9.48 -15.67
CA THR A 365 -9.15 10.62 -15.50
C THR A 365 -10.41 10.33 -14.67
N LEU A 366 -10.59 9.10 -14.16
CA LEU A 366 -11.80 8.70 -13.40
C LEU A 366 -12.11 9.63 -12.23
N GLY A 367 -11.09 10.00 -11.44
CA GLY A 367 -11.26 10.96 -10.34
C GLY A 367 -11.80 12.31 -10.79
N GLN A 368 -11.46 12.76 -12.01
CA GLN A 368 -11.93 14.03 -12.58
C GLN A 368 -13.44 14.05 -12.78
N HIS A 369 -14.01 12.90 -13.10
CA HIS A 369 -15.44 12.71 -13.30
C HIS A 369 -16.17 12.23 -12.03
N SER A 370 -15.52 12.28 -10.87
CA SER A 370 -16.10 11.87 -9.59
C SER A 370 -16.10 13.02 -8.58
N PHE A 371 -14.92 13.50 -8.17
CA PHE A 371 -14.79 14.41 -7.03
C PHE A 371 -13.93 15.66 -7.30
N PHE A 372 -13.40 15.84 -8.52
CA PHE A 372 -12.61 17.05 -8.86
C PHE A 372 -13.42 18.35 -8.77
N GLN A 373 -14.75 18.30 -8.88
CA GLN A 373 -15.60 19.46 -8.57
C GLN A 373 -15.29 20.01 -7.16
N LEU A 374 -15.18 19.13 -6.17
CA LEU A 374 -14.82 19.52 -4.80
C LEU A 374 -13.37 20.00 -4.75
N LEU A 375 -12.43 19.33 -5.44
CA LEU A 375 -11.03 19.73 -5.44
C LEU A 375 -10.81 21.13 -6.04
N HIS A 376 -11.61 21.51 -7.04
CA HIS A 376 -11.53 22.81 -7.71
C HIS A 376 -12.32 23.93 -7.03
N MET A 377 -13.50 23.62 -6.48
CA MET A 377 -14.46 24.65 -6.04
C MET A 377 -14.86 24.52 -4.56
N GLY A 378 -14.60 23.38 -3.93
CA GLY A 378 -14.86 23.13 -2.51
C GLY A 378 -13.64 23.39 -1.64
N GLN A 379 -13.51 22.60 -0.56
CA GLN A 379 -12.35 22.63 0.33
C GLN A 379 -11.03 22.43 -0.42
N VAL A 380 -9.96 23.04 0.09
CA VAL A 380 -8.63 22.89 -0.51
C VAL A 380 -8.03 21.56 -0.06
N VAL A 381 -7.70 20.70 -1.02
CA VAL A 381 -7.07 19.41 -0.80
C VAL A 381 -5.80 19.34 -1.65
N PRO A 382 -4.60 19.31 -1.05
CA PRO A 382 -3.36 19.06 -1.77
C PRO A 382 -3.43 17.79 -2.61
N CYS A 383 -3.02 17.90 -3.87
CA CYS A 383 -3.05 16.79 -4.83
C CYS A 383 -1.65 16.29 -5.17
N THR A 384 -1.47 14.98 -5.28
CA THR A 384 -0.25 14.35 -5.80
C THR A 384 -0.59 13.66 -7.12
N PHE A 385 -0.09 14.23 -8.22
CA PHE A 385 -0.24 13.70 -9.57
C PHE A 385 0.94 12.78 -9.89
N ILE A 386 0.68 11.59 -10.41
CA ILE A 386 1.71 10.61 -10.77
C ILE A 386 1.48 10.21 -12.23
N GLY A 387 2.44 10.48 -13.10
CA GLY A 387 2.34 10.25 -14.54
C GLY A 387 3.53 9.47 -15.10
N PHE A 388 3.36 8.92 -16.29
CA PHE A 388 4.39 8.16 -16.98
C PHE A 388 4.58 8.69 -18.40
N VAL A 389 5.83 8.75 -18.86
CA VAL A 389 6.17 9.17 -20.24
C VAL A 389 5.63 8.15 -21.25
N GLU A 390 5.72 6.85 -20.94
CA GLU A 390 5.26 5.77 -21.81
C GLU A 390 4.12 4.96 -21.16
N SER A 391 3.20 4.49 -22.01
CA SER A 391 2.13 3.55 -21.63
C SER A 391 2.62 2.10 -21.69
N GLN A 392 2.13 1.24 -20.79
CA GLN A 392 2.31 -0.21 -20.89
C GLN A 392 1.61 -0.81 -22.12
N THR A 393 0.56 -0.14 -22.61
CA THR A 393 -0.26 -0.59 -23.75
C THR A 393 -0.55 0.59 -24.68
N PRO A 394 0.44 1.04 -25.48
CA PRO A 394 0.26 2.17 -26.39
C PRO A 394 -0.85 1.88 -27.41
N SER A 395 -1.69 2.88 -27.66
CA SER A 395 -2.79 2.81 -28.62
C SER A 395 -2.94 4.15 -29.33
N CYS A 396 -3.15 4.08 -30.65
CA CYS A 396 -3.55 5.20 -31.50
C CYS A 396 -4.76 4.75 -32.33
N GLN A 397 -5.68 5.67 -32.62
CA GLN A 397 -6.86 5.39 -33.45
C GLN A 397 -6.85 6.29 -34.69
N ASP A 398 -7.22 5.74 -35.84
CA ASP A 398 -7.31 6.51 -37.08
C ASP A 398 -8.37 7.61 -36.94
N GLY A 399 -7.99 8.84 -37.27
CA GLY A 399 -8.86 10.01 -37.16
C GLY A 399 -8.76 10.78 -35.83
N GLU A 400 -8.10 10.23 -34.82
CA GLU A 400 -7.81 10.96 -33.58
C GLU A 400 -6.53 11.80 -33.72
N PRO A 401 -6.49 13.02 -33.13
CA PRO A 401 -5.36 13.94 -33.31
C PRO A 401 -4.12 13.56 -32.49
N VAL A 402 -4.29 12.75 -31.45
CA VAL A 402 -3.22 12.32 -30.53
C VAL A 402 -3.43 10.87 -30.10
N SER A 403 -2.40 10.25 -29.51
CA SER A 403 -2.52 8.89 -28.97
C SER A 403 -3.44 8.86 -27.73
N ASN A 404 -3.98 7.70 -27.39
CA ASN A 404 -4.77 7.55 -26.15
C ASN A 404 -3.96 7.93 -24.90
N HIS A 405 -2.64 7.72 -24.91
CA HIS A 405 -1.76 8.08 -23.79
C HIS A 405 -1.53 9.59 -23.73
N ASP A 406 -1.35 10.26 -24.86
CA ASP A 406 -1.24 11.72 -24.91
C ASP A 406 -2.56 12.38 -24.48
N GLU A 407 -3.71 11.81 -24.83
CA GLU A 407 -5.02 12.28 -24.37
C GLU A 407 -5.15 12.17 -22.83
N LEU A 408 -4.69 11.07 -22.25
CA LEU A 408 -4.59 10.91 -20.80
C LEU A 408 -3.65 11.94 -20.17
N MET A 409 -2.46 12.11 -20.75
CA MET A 409 -1.41 12.97 -20.21
C MET A 409 -1.69 14.46 -20.42
N SER A 410 -2.49 14.86 -21.41
CA SER A 410 -2.99 16.24 -21.54
C SER A 410 -3.67 16.70 -20.25
N ASN A 411 -4.43 15.80 -19.62
CA ASN A 411 -5.10 16.03 -18.36
C ASN A 411 -4.15 15.99 -17.16
N PHE A 412 -3.06 15.21 -17.21
CA PHE A 412 -2.01 15.19 -16.17
C PHE A 412 -1.33 16.56 -16.08
N PHE A 413 -1.09 17.21 -17.22
CA PHE A 413 -0.49 18.54 -17.27
C PHE A 413 -1.50 19.66 -16.95
N ALA A 414 -2.72 19.55 -17.47
CA ALA A 414 -3.73 20.62 -17.32
C ALA A 414 -4.27 20.76 -15.88
N GLN A 415 -4.51 19.65 -15.18
CA GLN A 415 -5.18 19.71 -13.87
C GLN A 415 -4.36 20.40 -12.77
N PRO A 416 -3.04 20.16 -12.60
CA PRO A 416 -2.19 20.93 -11.69
C PRO A 416 -2.23 22.44 -11.96
N ASP A 417 -2.21 22.85 -13.24
CA ASP A 417 -2.25 24.26 -13.63
C ASP A 417 -3.61 24.90 -13.34
N ALA A 418 -4.71 24.18 -13.63
CA ALA A 418 -6.05 24.65 -13.30
C ALA A 418 -6.24 24.84 -11.79
N LEU A 419 -5.74 23.91 -10.97
CA LEU A 419 -5.77 24.02 -9.50
C LEU A 419 -4.94 25.20 -8.98
N ALA A 420 -3.75 25.43 -9.56
CA ALA A 420 -2.85 26.49 -9.14
C ALA A 420 -3.34 27.89 -9.56
N SER A 421 -3.77 28.04 -10.81
CA SER A 421 -4.09 29.34 -11.42
C SER A 421 -5.52 29.79 -11.13
N GLY A 422 -6.47 28.85 -11.18
CA GLY A 422 -7.90 29.15 -11.18
C GLY A 422 -8.32 29.94 -12.41
N LYS A 423 -9.44 30.65 -12.28
CA LYS A 423 -10.04 31.48 -13.32
C LYS A 423 -10.82 32.61 -12.67
N THR A 424 -10.48 33.86 -12.96
CA THR A 424 -11.05 35.03 -12.29
C THR A 424 -12.42 35.41 -12.84
N ALA A 425 -13.14 36.25 -12.09
CA ALA A 425 -14.40 36.80 -12.55
C ALA A 425 -14.21 37.65 -13.82
N GLU A 426 -13.11 38.38 -13.93
CA GLU A 426 -12.77 39.20 -15.10
C GLU A 426 -12.53 38.34 -16.34
N GLU A 427 -11.83 37.21 -16.20
CA GLU A 427 -11.65 36.23 -17.29
C GLU A 427 -13.00 35.64 -17.72
N CYS A 428 -13.89 35.31 -16.77
CA CYS A 428 -15.24 34.86 -17.10
C CYS A 428 -16.07 35.95 -17.82
N ARG A 429 -15.94 37.24 -17.45
CA ARG A 429 -16.57 38.35 -18.19
C ARG A 429 -16.03 38.46 -19.62
N ALA A 430 -14.72 38.34 -19.78
CA ALA A 430 -14.06 38.43 -21.08
C ALA A 430 -14.50 37.29 -22.04
N GLU A 431 -14.87 36.13 -21.49
CA GLU A 431 -15.48 35.02 -22.25
C GLU A 431 -16.98 35.20 -22.56
N GLY A 432 -17.59 36.31 -22.14
CA GLY A 432 -19.01 36.60 -22.38
C GLY A 432 -19.96 35.77 -21.50
N ARG A 433 -19.53 35.36 -20.30
CA ARG A 433 -20.43 34.69 -19.34
C ARG A 433 -21.44 35.70 -18.78
N ASP A 434 -22.67 35.23 -18.54
CA ASP A 434 -23.71 36.00 -17.84
C ASP A 434 -23.23 36.40 -16.44
N GLU A 435 -23.41 37.66 -16.03
CA GLU A 435 -23.03 38.17 -14.71
C GLU A 435 -23.61 37.35 -13.56
N ALA A 436 -24.83 36.81 -13.71
CA ALA A 436 -25.44 35.95 -12.71
C ALA A 436 -24.71 34.60 -12.56
N LEU A 437 -24.07 34.12 -13.62
CA LEU A 437 -23.35 32.85 -13.64
C LEU A 437 -21.90 32.98 -13.14
N ILE A 438 -21.29 34.16 -13.26
CA ILE A 438 -19.87 34.38 -12.96
C ILE A 438 -19.43 33.81 -11.59
N PRO A 439 -20.14 34.03 -10.47
CA PRO A 439 -19.75 33.46 -9.19
C PRO A 439 -19.66 31.92 -9.17
N HIS A 440 -20.43 31.25 -10.03
CA HIS A 440 -20.48 29.78 -10.13
C HIS A 440 -19.41 29.20 -11.06
N VAL A 441 -18.87 29.99 -11.97
CA VAL A 441 -17.83 29.58 -12.94
C VAL A 441 -16.46 30.22 -12.67
N THR A 442 -16.33 30.93 -11.54
CA THR A 442 -15.07 31.50 -11.04
C THR A 442 -14.32 30.44 -10.25
N PHE A 443 -13.08 30.13 -10.65
CA PHE A 443 -12.23 29.17 -9.97
C PHE A 443 -11.22 29.92 -9.11
N THR A 444 -11.25 29.70 -7.80
CA THR A 444 -10.41 30.45 -6.84
C THR A 444 -8.91 30.20 -7.01
N GLY A 445 -8.51 29.08 -7.61
CA GLY A 445 -7.10 28.71 -7.78
C GLY A 445 -6.39 28.53 -6.43
N ASN A 446 -5.06 28.72 -6.44
CA ASN A 446 -4.20 28.65 -5.25
C ASN A 446 -4.28 27.31 -4.49
N ARG A 447 -4.64 26.22 -5.19
CA ARG A 447 -4.75 24.87 -4.62
C ARG A 447 -3.47 24.10 -4.91
N PRO A 448 -2.75 23.62 -3.88
CA PRO A 448 -1.41 23.10 -4.05
C PRO A 448 -1.39 21.71 -4.69
N SER A 449 -0.36 21.44 -5.49
CA SER A 449 -0.13 20.11 -6.05
C SER A 449 1.36 19.76 -6.16
N LEU A 450 1.64 18.46 -6.27
CA LEU A 450 2.92 17.87 -6.65
C LEU A 450 2.72 17.05 -7.92
N SER A 451 3.71 17.04 -8.82
CA SER A 451 3.72 16.16 -9.98
C SER A 451 4.96 15.28 -9.95
N LEU A 452 4.77 13.97 -9.96
CA LEU A 452 5.79 12.97 -10.22
C LEU A 452 5.64 12.45 -11.65
N LEU A 453 6.63 12.68 -12.50
CA LEU A 453 6.69 12.12 -13.84
C LEU A 453 7.82 11.09 -13.90
N MET A 454 7.49 9.86 -14.32
CA MET A 454 8.43 8.74 -14.38
C MET A 454 8.50 8.19 -15.81
N PRO A 455 9.49 7.37 -16.20
CA PRO A 455 9.66 6.96 -17.59
C PRO A 455 8.53 6.04 -18.07
N VAL A 456 8.41 4.87 -17.46
CA VAL A 456 7.37 3.88 -17.76
C VAL A 456 7.08 3.08 -16.51
N LEU A 457 5.82 2.69 -16.28
CA LEU A 457 5.48 1.81 -15.17
C LEU A 457 5.91 0.38 -15.50
N ASN A 458 7.14 0.03 -15.16
CA ASN A 458 7.64 -1.35 -15.17
C ASN A 458 7.99 -1.78 -13.74
N SER A 459 8.51 -3.01 -13.57
CA SER A 459 8.88 -3.54 -12.25
C SER A 459 9.82 -2.62 -11.46
N TYR A 460 10.86 -2.09 -12.12
CA TYR A 460 11.84 -1.21 -11.48
C TYR A 460 11.19 0.12 -11.03
N THR A 461 10.46 0.78 -11.92
CA THR A 461 9.78 2.05 -11.61
C THR A 461 8.69 1.87 -10.53
N CYS A 462 7.97 0.75 -10.55
CA CYS A 462 7.02 0.38 -9.49
C CYS A 462 7.69 0.27 -8.12
N GLY A 463 8.89 -0.32 -8.06
CA GLY A 463 9.71 -0.38 -6.85
C GLY A 463 10.18 0.99 -6.37
N GLN A 464 10.60 1.85 -7.30
CA GLN A 464 10.94 3.24 -6.96
C GLN A 464 9.72 3.97 -6.34
N LEU A 465 8.55 3.85 -6.97
CA LEU A 465 7.32 4.49 -6.51
C LEU A 465 6.93 4.03 -5.09
N LEU A 466 6.97 2.73 -4.82
CA LEU A 466 6.75 2.19 -3.47
C LEU A 466 7.67 2.87 -2.45
N SER A 467 8.98 2.82 -2.70
CA SER A 467 9.97 3.28 -1.74
C SER A 467 9.92 4.80 -1.52
N ILE A 468 9.51 5.59 -2.54
CA ILE A 468 9.27 7.02 -2.37
C ILE A 468 8.23 7.26 -1.27
N PHE A 469 7.11 6.54 -1.32
CA PHE A 469 6.00 6.76 -0.38
C PHE A 469 6.24 6.13 1.00
N GLU A 470 6.94 4.99 1.08
CA GLU A 470 7.41 4.45 2.37
C GLU A 470 8.28 5.49 3.10
N HIS A 471 9.24 6.08 2.39
CA HIS A 471 10.18 7.02 3.00
C HIS A 471 9.58 8.40 3.24
N ARG A 472 8.70 8.88 2.35
CA ARG A 472 7.94 10.11 2.59
C ARG A 472 7.18 10.02 3.91
N THR A 473 6.52 8.88 4.15
CA THR A 473 5.76 8.61 5.36
C THR A 473 6.66 8.61 6.60
N ALA A 474 7.81 7.94 6.53
CA ALA A 474 8.78 7.91 7.63
C ALA A 474 9.34 9.32 7.92
N VAL A 475 9.67 10.10 6.89
CA VAL A 475 10.16 11.49 7.04
C VAL A 475 9.14 12.32 7.82
N GLN A 476 7.86 12.30 7.44
CA GLN A 476 6.85 13.06 8.18
C GLN A 476 6.77 12.65 9.65
N GLY A 477 6.79 11.34 9.92
CA GLY A 477 6.80 10.82 11.28
C GLY A 477 7.98 11.33 12.10
N PHE A 478 9.17 11.40 11.50
CA PHE A 478 10.35 11.96 12.13
C PHE A 478 10.25 13.46 12.38
N ILE A 479 9.65 14.23 11.46
CA ILE A 479 9.43 15.67 11.67
C ILE A 479 8.43 15.94 12.79
N TRP A 480 7.34 15.17 12.87
CA TRP A 480 6.33 15.27 13.92
C TRP A 480 6.75 14.63 15.25
N ASP A 481 7.91 13.97 15.28
CA ASP A 481 8.42 13.20 16.41
C ASP A 481 7.44 12.14 16.96
N ILE A 482 6.78 11.42 16.04
CA ILE A 482 5.88 10.31 16.35
C ILE A 482 6.50 8.95 15.99
N ASN A 483 5.92 7.86 16.50
CA ASN A 483 6.30 6.52 16.08
C ASN A 483 5.50 6.07 14.86
N SER A 484 6.08 6.13 13.66
CA SER A 484 5.43 5.67 12.42
C SER A 484 5.29 4.16 12.28
N PHE A 485 5.77 3.38 13.25
CA PHE A 485 6.00 1.94 13.07
C PHE A 485 5.19 1.05 14.01
N ASP A 486 4.46 1.63 14.96
CA ASP A 486 3.43 0.95 15.75
C ASP A 486 2.01 1.18 15.21
N GLN A 487 1.01 0.52 15.81
CA GLN A 487 -0.41 0.66 15.45
C GLN A 487 -1.36 0.32 16.61
N TRP A 488 -1.10 0.80 17.84
CA TRP A 488 -1.91 0.45 19.02
C TRP A 488 -3.42 0.73 18.89
N GLY A 489 -3.80 1.68 18.04
CA GLY A 489 -5.20 2.07 17.80
C GLY A 489 -6.10 0.95 17.27
N VAL A 490 -5.55 -0.15 16.71
CA VAL A 490 -6.36 -1.24 16.14
C VAL A 490 -6.81 -2.28 17.17
N GLU A 491 -6.25 -2.28 18.38
CA GLU A 491 -6.44 -3.37 19.35
C GLU A 491 -7.81 -3.34 20.04
N LEU A 492 -8.35 -2.15 20.35
CA LEU A 492 -9.64 -2.01 21.03
C LEU A 492 -10.78 -2.67 20.24
N GLY A 493 -10.80 -2.46 18.93
CA GLY A 493 -11.79 -3.08 18.04
C GLY A 493 -11.74 -4.61 18.07
N LYS A 494 -10.53 -5.19 18.07
CA LYS A 494 -10.32 -6.65 18.13
C LYS A 494 -10.82 -7.27 19.44
N VAL A 495 -10.56 -6.60 20.57
CA VAL A 495 -11.04 -7.04 21.90
C VAL A 495 -12.57 -7.02 21.94
N LEU A 496 -13.19 -5.93 21.48
CA LEU A 496 -14.64 -5.81 21.44
C LEU A 496 -15.29 -6.82 20.48
N ALA A 497 -14.72 -7.02 19.29
CA ALA A 497 -15.20 -8.00 18.33
C ALA A 497 -15.14 -9.43 18.88
N THR A 498 -14.13 -9.77 19.69
CA THR A 498 -14.04 -11.07 20.36
C THR A 498 -15.19 -11.28 21.35
N LYS A 499 -15.54 -10.25 22.14
CA LYS A 499 -16.70 -10.28 23.05
C LYS A 499 -18.01 -10.45 22.27
N VAL A 500 -18.20 -9.70 21.18
CA VAL A 500 -19.37 -9.82 20.31
C VAL A 500 -19.46 -11.22 19.71
N ARG A 501 -18.36 -11.77 19.19
CA ARG A 501 -18.30 -13.12 18.62
C ARG A 501 -18.73 -14.18 19.63
N LYS A 502 -18.24 -14.09 20.88
CA LYS A 502 -18.65 -14.99 21.96
C LYS A 502 -20.15 -14.89 22.20
N GLN A 503 -20.69 -13.67 22.34
CA GLN A 503 -22.14 -13.49 22.50
C GLN A 503 -22.92 -14.07 21.33
N LEU A 504 -22.48 -13.86 20.08
CA LEU A 504 -23.16 -14.39 18.91
C LEU A 504 -23.20 -15.91 18.93
N ASN A 505 -22.11 -16.59 19.31
CA ASN A 505 -22.10 -18.03 19.48
C ASN A 505 -23.10 -18.47 20.56
N GLN A 506 -23.03 -17.86 21.75
CA GLN A 506 -23.88 -18.20 22.89
C GLN A 506 -25.37 -17.96 22.63
N SER A 507 -25.73 -16.84 22.01
CA SER A 507 -27.13 -16.50 21.74
C SER A 507 -27.71 -17.23 20.54
N ARG A 508 -26.91 -17.51 19.51
CA ARG A 508 -27.41 -18.15 18.29
C ARG A 508 -27.50 -19.66 18.41
N TYR A 509 -26.55 -20.28 19.11
CA TYR A 509 -26.41 -21.74 19.13
C TYR A 509 -26.70 -22.36 20.50
N HIS A 510 -26.78 -21.56 21.57
CA HIS A 510 -26.89 -22.05 22.95
C HIS A 510 -27.98 -21.35 23.77
N ASP A 511 -28.96 -20.71 23.11
CA ASP A 511 -30.13 -20.03 23.70
C ASP A 511 -29.83 -19.06 24.86
N LYS A 512 -28.64 -18.44 24.86
CA LYS A 512 -28.28 -17.42 25.86
C LYS A 512 -28.83 -16.05 25.47
N LYS A 513 -29.26 -15.27 26.47
CA LYS A 513 -29.70 -13.88 26.26
C LYS A 513 -28.53 -12.98 25.87
N VAL A 514 -28.84 -11.93 25.10
CA VAL A 514 -27.87 -10.90 24.71
C VAL A 514 -27.62 -9.94 25.88
N GLU A 515 -26.41 -9.96 26.42
CA GLU A 515 -26.04 -9.21 27.62
C GLU A 515 -24.68 -8.51 27.47
N GLY A 516 -24.34 -7.57 28.35
CA GLY A 516 -23.03 -6.88 28.28
C GLY A 516 -22.88 -5.79 27.20
N PHE A 517 -23.96 -5.45 26.48
CA PHE A 517 -23.99 -4.39 25.47
C PHE A 517 -24.82 -3.18 25.92
N ASN A 518 -24.44 -1.99 25.42
CA ASN A 518 -25.28 -0.79 25.49
C ASN A 518 -26.61 -1.02 24.75
N ALA A 519 -27.62 -0.18 25.02
CA ALA A 519 -28.97 -0.37 24.50
C ALA A 519 -29.04 -0.41 22.96
N SER A 520 -28.20 0.37 22.28
CA SER A 520 -28.17 0.39 20.81
C SER A 520 -27.62 -0.92 20.25
N SER A 521 -26.44 -1.34 20.72
CA SER A 521 -25.79 -2.57 20.29
C SER A 521 -26.63 -3.80 20.64
N ARG A 522 -27.24 -3.85 21.83
CA ARG A 522 -28.14 -4.94 22.23
C ARG A 522 -29.29 -5.11 21.24
N ARG A 523 -30.02 -4.03 20.95
CA ARG A 523 -31.14 -4.04 20.00
C ARG A 523 -30.73 -4.57 18.61
N LEU A 524 -29.56 -4.18 18.13
CA LEU A 524 -29.05 -4.63 16.83
C LEU A 524 -28.62 -6.10 16.85
N VAL A 525 -27.92 -6.54 17.89
CA VAL A 525 -27.50 -7.95 18.04
C VAL A 525 -28.72 -8.85 18.18
N GLU A 526 -29.70 -8.47 19.00
CA GLU A 526 -30.98 -9.18 19.12
C GLU A 526 -31.66 -9.30 17.75
N ARG A 527 -31.74 -8.22 16.96
CA ARG A 527 -32.31 -8.31 15.61
C ARG A 527 -31.50 -9.24 14.70
N TYR A 528 -30.18 -9.17 14.76
CA TYR A 528 -29.26 -9.94 13.91
C TYR A 528 -29.32 -11.45 14.16
N ILE A 529 -29.40 -11.90 15.43
CA ILE A 529 -29.40 -13.34 15.76
C ILE A 529 -30.65 -14.07 15.27
N HIS A 530 -31.75 -13.37 15.01
CA HIS A 530 -32.96 -13.97 14.41
C HIS A 530 -32.83 -14.25 12.91
N GLY A 531 -31.83 -13.69 12.22
CA GLY A 531 -31.56 -14.02 10.81
C GLY A 531 -30.90 -15.39 10.65
N SER A 532 -31.04 -16.03 9.48
CA SER A 532 -30.34 -17.28 9.17
C SER A 532 -28.90 -17.02 8.73
N VAL A 533 -27.98 -17.92 9.10
CA VAL A 533 -26.56 -17.92 8.67
C VAL A 533 -26.18 -19.15 7.85
N GLY A 534 -27.16 -19.98 7.46
CA GLY A 534 -26.96 -21.13 6.57
C GLY A 534 -26.17 -22.31 7.15
N CYS A 535 -25.81 -22.28 8.44
CA CYS A 535 -25.05 -23.34 9.12
C CYS A 535 -25.32 -23.35 10.64
N THR A 536 -25.02 -24.48 11.30
CA THR A 536 -25.13 -24.68 12.75
C THR A 536 -23.77 -25.10 13.34
N PHE A 537 -23.47 -24.67 14.56
CA PHE A 537 -22.24 -25.05 15.28
C PHE A 537 -22.61 -25.56 16.67
N ASP A 538 -22.03 -26.70 17.08
CA ASP A 538 -22.27 -27.30 18.40
C ASP A 538 -21.26 -26.83 19.45
N GLU A 539 -20.13 -26.24 19.03
CA GLU A 539 -19.09 -25.78 19.95
C GLU A 539 -19.55 -24.52 20.74
N ILE A 540 -19.44 -24.58 22.07
CA ILE A 540 -19.58 -23.41 22.95
C ILE A 540 -18.25 -22.69 23.01
N MET A 541 -18.22 -21.40 22.67
CA MET A 541 -17.03 -20.58 22.90
C MET A 541 -16.85 -20.32 24.41
N SER A 542 -15.76 -20.83 24.97
CA SER A 542 -15.31 -20.61 26.35
C SER A 542 -14.81 -19.18 26.59
N ASP A 543 -14.50 -18.87 27.85
CA ASP A 543 -13.91 -17.58 28.29
C ASP A 543 -12.40 -17.45 28.01
N GLU A 544 -11.73 -18.55 27.65
CA GLU A 544 -10.38 -18.59 27.07
C GLU A 544 -10.43 -18.37 25.56
#